data_AF-A0A4V2YJV2-F1
#
_entry.id   AF-A0A4V2YJV2-F1
#
_cell.length_a   1.000
_cell.length_b   1.000
_cell.length_c   1.000
_cell.angle_alpha   90.00
_cell.angle_beta   90.00
_cell.angle_gamma   90.00
#
_symmetry.space_group_name_H-M   'P 1'
#
loop_
_entity.id
_entity.type
_entity.pdbx_description
1 polymer ?
#
loop_
_entity_poly.entity_id
_entity_poly.type
_entity_poly.pdbx_seq_one_letter_code
_entity_poly.pdbx_strand_id
1 'polypeptide(L)'
;MLRLDPSSLTMGVPVPWCETAVGKVRLTDRFTLHSRAPESKSLRRARRGLEHLLSLLDTQDVALGEAAVEERSPAGGSWFVALGEEDDRHWVRAAGLSHLRARQVAVDEVVLSSGLCLWGTGALWAVGKAGAVELTRAPQPEEVRTLHTLRAQAELSAYETTTSAALAGLAGALARWAAIRVPPTMDWDIPHLHYLAALLDERGTPMLAPELWHYWQDLVRQRNAQVHELVVRRCLADGLHAVVVEGLAGIADIARGRLPGTTPQQALRFLADVDPVWRRIAPTERVTSYSELVRLAYVVQVLRAGCPELHGRSGRLLICVEDPAESRILSTARTVAERAGLDLQAVGLYPLGTLLPSTGGSLHACGEPR
;
A
#
# COMPACT_ATOMS: atom_id res chain seq x y z
N MET A 1 32.44 -36.38 37.15
CA MET A 1 31.74 -35.35 37.94
C MET A 1 32.30 -34.01 37.51
N LEU A 2 31.72 -33.42 36.46
CA LEU A 2 32.13 -32.14 35.89
C LEU A 2 31.02 -31.13 36.19
N ARG A 3 31.34 -30.17 37.07
CA ARG A 3 30.53 -28.99 37.34
C ARG A 3 30.53 -28.14 36.07
N LEU A 4 29.35 -27.96 35.48
CA LEU A 4 29.09 -26.89 34.54
C LEU A 4 28.69 -25.66 35.37
N ASP A 5 29.51 -24.61 35.29
CA ASP A 5 29.12 -23.27 35.74
C ASP A 5 27.89 -22.82 34.94
N PRO A 6 26.89 -22.20 35.59
CA PRO A 6 25.79 -21.55 34.87
C PRO A 6 26.35 -20.28 34.21
N SER A 7 26.73 -20.38 32.93
CA SER A 7 27.01 -19.22 32.11
C SER A 7 25.75 -18.36 32.03
N SER A 8 25.78 -17.25 32.78
CA SER A 8 25.06 -15.99 32.57
C SER A 8 23.82 -16.09 31.68
N LEU A 9 22.68 -16.23 32.35
CA LEU A 9 21.42 -15.56 32.03
C LEU A 9 21.56 -14.50 30.91
N THR A 10 21.23 -14.86 29.69
CA THR A 10 20.72 -13.88 28.73
C THR A 10 19.28 -13.60 29.14
N MET A 11 19.13 -12.74 30.15
CA MET A 11 17.85 -12.12 30.47
C MET A 11 17.34 -11.42 29.20
N GLY A 12 16.07 -11.65 28.86
CA GLY A 12 15.39 -10.96 27.79
C GLY A 12 15.45 -9.45 27.99
N VAL A 13 16.19 -8.77 27.12
CA VAL A 13 16.24 -7.30 27.05
C VAL A 13 14.96 -6.84 26.33
N PRO A 14 14.24 -5.83 26.85
CA PRO A 14 12.88 -5.50 26.47
C PRO A 14 12.82 -5.05 25.01
N VAL A 15 11.74 -5.44 24.34
CA VAL A 15 11.44 -4.99 22.98
C VAL A 15 11.10 -3.49 23.06
N PRO A 16 11.93 -2.58 22.52
CA PRO A 16 11.68 -1.16 22.67
C PRO A 16 10.41 -0.79 21.90
N TRP A 17 9.56 0.01 22.54
CA TRP A 17 8.39 0.59 21.92
C TRP A 17 8.78 1.94 21.33
N CYS A 18 8.33 2.21 20.11
CA CYS A 18 8.46 3.49 19.44
C CYS A 18 7.13 4.22 19.53
N GLU A 19 7.10 5.42 20.10
CA GLU A 19 5.90 6.25 20.13
C GLU A 19 5.67 6.86 18.73
N THR A 20 4.44 6.76 18.25
CA THR A 20 3.99 7.29 16.97
C THR A 20 2.68 8.06 17.22
N ALA A 21 2.30 8.95 16.30
CA ALA A 21 1.03 9.69 16.36
C ALA A 21 -0.22 8.79 16.49
N VAL A 22 -0.13 7.51 16.14
CA VAL A 22 -1.25 6.54 16.19
C VAL A 22 -1.08 5.46 17.26
N GLY A 23 -0.09 5.62 18.14
CA GLY A 23 0.16 4.72 19.27
C GLY A 23 1.58 4.17 19.32
N LYS A 24 1.79 3.15 20.16
CA LYS A 24 3.12 2.57 20.39
C LYS A 24 3.38 1.41 19.43
N VAL A 25 4.44 1.51 18.64
CA VAL A 25 4.90 0.44 17.73
C VAL A 25 5.96 -0.40 18.43
N ARG A 26 5.75 -1.71 18.51
CA ARG A 26 6.75 -2.63 19.04
C ARG A 26 7.85 -2.86 18.00
N LEU A 27 9.09 -2.50 18.33
CA LEU A 27 10.23 -2.68 17.42
C LEU A 27 10.75 -4.11 17.50
N THR A 28 10.67 -4.89 16.42
CA THR A 28 11.25 -6.24 16.40
C THR A 28 12.79 -6.17 16.39
N ASP A 29 13.45 -7.33 16.43
CA ASP A 29 14.90 -7.49 16.25
C ASP A 29 15.43 -6.87 14.94
N ARG A 30 14.54 -6.70 13.95
CA ARG A 30 14.82 -6.01 12.69
C ARG A 30 14.92 -4.50 12.81
N PHE A 31 14.41 -3.88 13.89
CA PHE A 31 14.37 -2.43 14.03
C PHE A 31 15.20 -1.95 15.22
N THR A 32 15.87 -0.82 15.07
CA THR A 32 16.60 -0.16 16.14
C THR A 32 16.22 1.32 16.18
N LEU A 33 15.63 1.78 17.28
CA LEU A 33 15.40 3.19 17.52
C LEU A 33 16.69 3.84 18.03
N HIS A 34 17.08 4.92 17.38
CA HIS A 34 18.19 5.76 17.78
C HIS A 34 17.63 7.13 18.19
N SER A 35 17.77 7.50 19.46
CA SER A 35 17.38 8.83 19.96
C SER A 35 18.25 9.95 19.35
N ARG A 36 19.52 9.64 19.09
CA ARG A 36 20.43 10.40 18.21
C ARG A 36 21.09 9.43 17.26
N ALA A 37 20.56 9.35 16.04
CA ALA A 37 21.04 8.40 15.05
C ALA A 37 22.47 8.74 14.59
N PRO A 38 23.38 7.75 14.50
CA PRO A 38 24.73 7.98 14.00
C PRO A 38 24.65 8.49 12.55
N GLU A 39 25.43 9.54 12.23
CA GLU A 39 25.44 10.09 10.88
C GLU A 39 26.00 9.08 9.87
N SER A 40 25.11 8.39 9.18
CA SER A 40 25.43 7.53 8.04
C SER A 40 25.07 8.22 6.71
N LYS A 41 25.71 7.79 5.62
CA LYS A 41 25.37 8.28 4.26
C LYS A 41 23.90 8.02 3.91
N SER A 42 23.36 6.87 4.31
CA SER A 42 21.97 6.48 4.05
C SER A 42 20.99 7.33 4.86
N LEU A 43 21.24 7.58 6.15
CA LEU A 43 20.41 8.46 6.97
C LEU A 43 20.42 9.91 6.45
N ARG A 44 21.60 10.46 6.11
CA ARG A 44 21.69 11.81 5.51
C ARG A 44 20.91 11.90 4.21
N ARG A 45 20.91 10.85 3.39
CA ARG A 45 20.11 10.80 2.15
C ARG A 45 18.62 10.78 2.46
N ALA A 46 18.18 10.02 3.46
CA ALA A 46 16.78 9.97 3.89
C ALA A 46 16.30 11.34 4.37
N ARG A 47 17.06 11.99 5.27
CA ARG A 47 16.77 13.35 5.78
C ARG A 47 16.68 14.39 4.67
N ARG A 48 17.72 14.51 3.84
CA ARG A 48 17.72 15.42 2.68
C ARG A 48 16.59 15.16 1.71
N GLY A 49 16.13 13.92 1.63
CA GLY A 49 14.96 13.56 0.86
C GLY A 49 13.69 14.18 1.41
N LEU A 50 13.46 14.04 2.71
CA LEU A 50 12.31 14.63 3.40
C LEU A 50 12.38 16.16 3.42
N GLU A 51 13.54 16.74 3.69
CA GLU A 51 13.76 18.20 3.59
C GLU A 51 13.35 18.73 2.21
N HIS A 52 13.72 18.00 1.15
CA HIS A 52 13.32 18.35 -0.21
C HIS A 52 11.81 18.24 -0.43
N LEU A 53 11.16 17.20 0.08
CA LEU A 53 9.70 17.07 0.02
C LEU A 53 9.00 18.24 0.73
N LEU A 54 9.43 18.55 1.96
CA LEU A 54 8.88 19.66 2.75
C LEU A 54 9.06 21.00 2.04
N SER A 55 10.24 21.23 1.44
CA SER A 55 10.49 22.41 0.63
C SER A 55 9.58 22.50 -0.61
N LEU A 56 9.23 21.38 -1.26
CA LEU A 56 8.30 21.38 -2.40
C LEU A 56 6.87 21.71 -1.97
N LEU A 57 6.49 21.33 -0.75
CA LEU A 57 5.19 21.59 -0.15
C LEU A 57 5.10 23.00 0.49
N ASP A 58 6.16 23.80 0.35
CA ASP A 58 6.35 25.12 0.98
C ASP A 58 6.10 25.10 2.49
N THR A 59 6.59 24.05 3.16
CA THR A 59 6.47 23.90 4.61
C THR A 59 7.74 24.39 5.28
N GLN A 60 7.64 25.47 6.04
CA GLN A 60 8.81 26.08 6.69
C GLN A 60 8.96 25.68 8.16
N ASP A 61 7.91 25.11 8.77
CA ASP A 61 7.84 24.90 10.22
C ASP A 61 7.73 23.42 10.65
N VAL A 62 7.95 22.45 9.75
CA VAL A 62 7.90 21.02 10.12
C VAL A 62 9.26 20.54 10.63
N ALA A 63 9.32 20.19 11.91
CA ALA A 63 10.52 19.64 12.50
C ALA A 63 10.90 18.27 11.89
N LEU A 64 12.17 18.12 11.50
CA LEU A 64 12.80 16.85 11.19
C LEU A 64 13.67 16.44 12.39
N GLY A 65 13.24 15.40 13.10
CA GLY A 65 13.87 15.01 14.36
C GLY A 65 15.29 14.46 14.23
N GLU A 66 16.10 14.64 15.28
CA GLU A 66 17.42 14.00 15.43
C GLU A 66 17.33 12.47 15.59
N ALA A 67 16.17 11.99 16.01
CA ALA A 67 15.90 10.57 16.19
C ALA A 67 15.53 9.89 14.86
N ALA A 68 15.94 8.64 14.71
CA ALA A 68 15.61 7.81 13.54
C ALA A 68 15.45 6.34 13.96
N VAL A 69 14.60 5.60 13.24
CA VAL A 69 14.50 4.14 13.36
C VAL A 69 15.19 3.50 12.18
N GLU A 70 16.15 2.63 12.45
CA GLU A 70 16.86 1.83 11.46
C GLU A 70 16.17 0.47 11.31
N GLU A 71 15.76 0.13 10.10
CA GLU A 71 15.41 -1.23 9.70
C GLU A 71 16.68 -1.94 9.23
N ARG A 72 17.13 -2.95 9.96
CA ARG A 72 18.27 -3.78 9.61
C ARG A 72 17.90 -4.71 8.46
N SER A 73 18.66 -4.62 7.38
CA SER A 73 18.55 -5.51 6.22
C SER A 73 19.95 -5.90 5.74
N PRO A 74 20.15 -7.16 5.27
CA PRO A 74 21.40 -7.60 4.65
C PRO A 74 21.87 -6.71 3.50
N ALA A 75 20.95 -5.96 2.86
CA ALA A 75 21.23 -5.06 1.75
C ALA A 75 21.61 -3.63 2.16
N GLY A 76 21.87 -3.36 3.45
CA GLY A 76 22.38 -2.05 3.92
C GLY A 76 21.38 -1.15 4.65
N GLY A 77 20.29 -1.73 5.17
CA GLY A 77 19.31 -1.09 6.05
C GLY A 77 18.50 0.08 5.46
N SER A 78 17.29 0.29 5.98
CA SER A 78 16.43 1.44 5.63
C SER A 78 16.23 2.33 6.86
N TRP A 79 15.98 3.62 6.64
CA TRP A 79 15.78 4.58 7.73
C TRP A 79 14.37 5.17 7.69
N PHE A 80 13.72 5.17 8.85
CA PHE A 80 12.52 5.93 9.14
C PHE A 80 12.93 7.15 9.97
N VAL A 81 12.64 8.34 9.47
CA VAL A 81 13.01 9.60 10.11
C VAL A 81 11.78 10.18 10.79
N ALA A 82 11.96 10.75 11.98
CA ALA A 82 10.89 11.47 12.67
C ALA A 82 10.54 12.76 11.91
N LEU A 83 9.24 12.92 11.65
CA LEU A 83 8.63 14.08 11.01
C LEU A 83 7.54 14.63 11.94
N GLY A 84 7.56 15.95 12.19
CA GLY A 84 6.66 16.62 13.13
C GLY A 84 7.22 16.73 14.56
N GLU A 85 6.47 17.43 15.40
CA GLU A 85 6.78 17.60 16.83
C GLU A 85 6.42 16.34 17.65
N GLU A 86 6.70 16.32 18.95
CA GLU A 86 6.54 15.13 19.80
C GLU A 86 5.11 14.57 19.81
N ASP A 87 4.10 15.44 19.91
CA ASP A 87 2.69 15.04 20.00
C ASP A 87 2.07 14.63 18.63
N ASP A 88 2.71 14.99 17.51
CA ASP A 88 2.28 14.67 16.14
C ASP A 88 3.42 13.97 15.37
N ARG A 89 4.22 13.15 16.07
CA ARG A 89 5.42 12.53 15.49
C ARG A 89 5.06 11.36 14.59
N HIS A 90 5.45 11.47 13.32
CA HIS A 90 5.35 10.39 12.34
C HIS A 90 6.74 9.88 11.98
N TRP A 91 6.96 8.57 12.08
CA TRP A 91 8.19 7.94 11.63
C TRP A 91 8.01 7.49 10.19
N VAL A 92 8.71 8.12 9.26
CA VAL A 92 8.45 7.93 7.83
C VAL A 92 9.70 7.59 7.05
N ARG A 93 9.54 6.70 6.09
CA ARG A 93 10.53 6.44 5.04
C ARG A 93 10.01 7.07 3.76
N ALA A 94 10.81 7.91 3.10
CA ALA A 94 10.46 8.44 1.79
C ALA A 94 11.20 7.69 0.67
N ALA A 95 10.54 7.50 -0.47
CA ALA A 95 11.16 6.96 -1.68
C ALA A 95 10.81 7.78 -2.91
N GLY A 96 11.69 7.74 -3.91
CA GLY A 96 11.41 8.31 -5.22
C GLY A 96 11.76 9.78 -5.43
N LEU A 97 12.20 10.45 -4.37
CA LEU A 97 12.53 11.88 -4.38
C LEU A 97 13.65 12.27 -5.35
N SER A 98 14.54 11.35 -5.71
CA SER A 98 15.59 11.62 -6.72
C SER A 98 15.03 11.87 -8.11
N HIS A 99 13.82 11.38 -8.41
CA HIS A 99 13.18 11.56 -9.72
C HIS A 99 12.49 12.93 -9.85
N LEU A 100 12.10 13.56 -8.73
CA LEU A 100 11.51 14.91 -8.75
C LEU A 100 12.53 16.01 -9.07
N ARG A 101 13.79 15.82 -8.63
CA ARG A 101 14.87 16.84 -8.69
C ARG A 101 15.17 17.39 -10.07
N ALA A 102 14.74 16.71 -11.13
CA ALA A 102 15.08 17.08 -12.50
C ALA A 102 13.99 17.91 -13.21
N ARG A 103 12.75 17.98 -12.70
CA ARG A 103 11.60 18.34 -13.58
C ARG A 103 10.46 19.17 -13.00
N GLN A 104 10.39 19.47 -11.69
CA GLN A 104 9.24 20.22 -11.14
C GLN A 104 9.46 21.73 -11.01
N VAL A 105 8.56 22.48 -11.65
CA VAL A 105 8.32 23.92 -11.52
C VAL A 105 7.00 24.05 -10.73
N ALA A 106 7.06 24.55 -9.49
CA ALA A 106 5.95 24.85 -8.57
C ALA A 106 4.90 23.72 -8.34
N VAL A 107 4.73 23.30 -7.07
CA VAL A 107 3.62 22.41 -6.69
C VAL A 107 2.39 23.26 -6.37
N ASP A 108 1.33 23.10 -7.16
CA ASP A 108 0.07 23.84 -7.01
C ASP A 108 -1.05 22.98 -6.38
N GLU A 109 -0.94 21.65 -6.50
CA GLU A 109 -1.91 20.67 -6.02
C GLU A 109 -1.19 19.43 -5.50
N VAL A 110 -1.63 18.90 -4.35
CA VAL A 110 -1.20 17.58 -3.86
C VAL A 110 -2.38 16.63 -3.86
N VAL A 111 -2.15 15.47 -4.45
CA VAL A 111 -3.04 14.31 -4.33
C VAL A 111 -2.33 13.30 -3.45
N LEU A 112 -3.00 12.91 -2.38
CA LEU A 112 -2.54 11.85 -1.50
C LEU A 112 -3.23 10.56 -1.96
N SER A 113 -2.48 9.47 -2.11
CA SER A 113 -3.02 8.16 -2.50
C SER A 113 -2.67 7.12 -1.46
N SER A 114 -3.62 6.27 -1.10
CA SER A 114 -3.37 5.16 -0.18
C SER A 114 -4.19 3.93 -0.50
N GLY A 115 -3.60 2.76 -0.23
CA GLY A 115 -4.25 1.46 -0.32
C GLY A 115 -4.49 0.86 1.07
N LEU A 116 -5.64 0.19 1.23
CA LEU A 116 -5.92 -0.60 2.42
C LEU A 116 -6.52 -1.95 2.05
N CYS A 117 -5.87 -3.02 2.48
CA CYS A 117 -6.39 -4.37 2.27
C CYS A 117 -7.69 -4.60 3.06
N LEU A 118 -8.59 -5.42 2.51
CA LEU A 118 -9.87 -5.72 3.16
C LEU A 118 -9.71 -6.62 4.41
N TRP A 119 -8.63 -7.38 4.46
CA TRP A 119 -8.33 -8.31 5.55
C TRP A 119 -6.86 -8.24 5.96
N GLY A 120 -6.60 -8.26 7.27
CA GLY A 120 -5.29 -8.61 7.80
C GLY A 120 -4.95 -10.10 7.62
N THR A 121 -3.66 -10.46 7.72
CA THR A 121 -3.23 -11.88 7.77
C THR A 121 -4.01 -12.63 8.85
N GLY A 122 -4.47 -13.84 8.51
CA GLY A 122 -5.23 -14.72 9.38
C GLY A 122 -6.69 -14.35 9.57
N ALA A 123 -7.17 -13.22 9.02
CA ALA A 123 -8.58 -12.82 9.16
C ALA A 123 -9.51 -13.51 8.15
N LEU A 124 -8.97 -14.20 7.15
CA LEU A 124 -9.71 -14.89 6.10
C LEU A 124 -9.07 -16.24 5.76
N TRP A 125 -9.83 -17.31 5.92
CA TRP A 125 -9.42 -18.66 5.58
C TRP A 125 -10.53 -19.44 4.88
N ALA A 126 -10.11 -20.38 4.05
CA ALA A 126 -10.97 -21.39 3.48
C ALA A 126 -10.59 -22.77 3.99
N VAL A 127 -11.55 -23.69 4.02
CA VAL A 127 -11.30 -25.09 4.38
C VAL A 127 -11.54 -25.92 3.14
N GLY A 128 -10.52 -26.69 2.74
CA GLY A 128 -10.54 -27.62 1.63
C GLY A 128 -10.19 -29.04 2.06
N LYS A 129 -10.17 -29.99 1.12
CA LYS A 129 -9.79 -31.39 1.40
C LYS A 129 -8.37 -31.52 1.95
N ALA A 130 -7.47 -30.62 1.56
CA ALA A 130 -6.08 -30.58 2.01
C ALA A 130 -5.87 -29.83 3.35
N GLY A 131 -6.94 -29.28 3.95
CA GLY A 131 -6.88 -28.50 5.18
C GLY A 131 -7.27 -27.03 4.97
N ALA A 132 -6.87 -26.17 5.92
CA ALA A 132 -7.16 -24.75 5.88
C ALA A 132 -6.17 -24.00 4.97
N VAL A 133 -6.69 -23.16 4.08
CA VAL A 133 -5.94 -22.29 3.15
C VAL A 133 -6.23 -20.85 3.51
N GLU A 134 -5.19 -20.06 3.75
CA GLU A 134 -5.34 -18.64 4.00
C GLU A 134 -5.60 -17.91 2.67
N LEU A 135 -6.73 -17.19 2.57
CA LEU A 135 -7.13 -16.48 1.33
C LEU A 135 -6.75 -15.00 1.33
N THR A 136 -5.94 -14.58 2.30
CA THR A 136 -5.30 -13.26 2.28
C THR A 136 -4.10 -13.24 1.32
N ARG A 137 -3.70 -14.40 0.78
CA ARG A 137 -2.64 -14.58 -0.23
C ARG A 137 -3.22 -15.24 -1.45
N ALA A 138 -2.74 -14.86 -2.65
CA ALA A 138 -3.22 -15.40 -3.91
C ALA A 138 -3.09 -16.93 -3.88
N PRO A 139 -4.20 -17.67 -3.76
CA PRO A 139 -4.13 -19.11 -3.61
C PRO A 139 -3.80 -19.75 -4.96
N GLN A 140 -3.10 -20.88 -4.95
CA GLN A 140 -2.86 -21.63 -6.17
C GLN A 140 -4.15 -22.29 -6.67
N PRO A 141 -4.34 -22.47 -7.99
CA PRO A 141 -5.58 -23.04 -8.52
C PRO A 141 -5.99 -24.38 -7.94
N GLU A 142 -5.01 -25.25 -7.68
CA GLU A 142 -5.19 -26.55 -7.02
C GLU A 142 -5.67 -26.44 -5.58
N GLU A 143 -5.26 -25.41 -4.83
CA GLU A 143 -5.69 -25.18 -3.44
C GLU A 143 -7.17 -24.79 -3.40
N VAL A 144 -7.58 -23.91 -4.34
CA VAL A 144 -8.94 -23.35 -4.39
C VAL A 144 -9.99 -24.38 -4.81
N ARG A 145 -9.66 -25.25 -5.77
CA ARG A 145 -10.62 -26.23 -6.32
C ARG A 145 -11.12 -27.27 -5.30
N THR A 146 -10.43 -27.41 -4.17
CA THR A 146 -10.79 -28.36 -3.11
C THR A 146 -11.56 -27.71 -1.96
N LEU A 147 -11.76 -26.40 -2.00
CA LEU A 147 -12.43 -25.64 -0.95
C LEU A 147 -13.91 -25.95 -0.90
N HIS A 148 -14.42 -26.14 0.31
CA HIS A 148 -15.83 -26.41 0.59
C HIS A 148 -16.44 -25.41 1.58
N THR A 149 -15.63 -24.56 2.22
CA THR A 149 -16.12 -23.57 3.19
C THR A 149 -15.20 -22.35 3.21
N LEU A 150 -15.80 -21.16 3.33
CA LEU A 150 -15.10 -19.89 3.59
C LEU A 150 -15.42 -19.41 5.01
N ARG A 151 -14.43 -18.83 5.67
CA ARG A 151 -14.55 -18.25 7.00
C ARG A 151 -13.78 -16.94 7.04
N ALA A 152 -14.45 -15.90 7.52
CA ALA A 152 -13.85 -14.61 7.76
C ALA A 152 -14.14 -14.20 9.21
N GLN A 153 -13.21 -13.47 9.83
CA GLN A 153 -13.49 -12.80 11.09
C GLN A 153 -14.53 -11.70 10.85
N ALA A 154 -15.56 -11.64 11.70
CA ALA A 154 -16.63 -10.65 11.58
C ALA A 154 -16.12 -9.23 11.92
N GLU A 155 -15.24 -9.13 12.91
CA GLU A 155 -14.67 -7.86 13.37
C GLU A 155 -13.52 -7.41 12.46
N LEU A 156 -13.30 -6.09 12.41
CA LEU A 156 -12.11 -5.52 11.78
C LEU A 156 -10.88 -5.89 12.60
N SER A 157 -9.82 -6.37 11.97
CA SER A 157 -8.63 -6.76 12.72
C SER A 157 -7.81 -5.54 13.16
N ALA A 158 -6.82 -5.79 14.02
CA ALA A 158 -5.85 -4.78 14.41
C ALA A 158 -5.11 -4.17 13.20
N TYR A 159 -4.94 -4.94 12.11
CA TYR A 159 -4.34 -4.43 10.88
C TYR A 159 -5.19 -3.31 10.26
N GLU A 160 -6.46 -3.58 9.92
CA GLU A 160 -7.34 -2.61 9.27
C GLU A 160 -7.48 -1.34 10.12
N THR A 161 -7.60 -1.52 11.44
CA THR A 161 -7.78 -0.42 12.40
C THR A 161 -6.49 0.30 12.76
N THR A 162 -5.30 -0.26 12.63
CA THR A 162 -4.06 0.49 12.93
C THR A 162 -3.48 1.10 11.66
N THR A 163 -3.47 0.34 10.56
CA THR A 163 -2.96 0.78 9.26
C THR A 163 -3.74 1.97 8.74
N SER A 164 -5.07 1.93 8.72
CA SER A 164 -5.84 3.10 8.27
C SER A 164 -5.70 4.32 9.16
N ALA A 165 -5.32 4.18 10.44
CA ALA A 165 -5.07 5.31 11.34
C ALA A 165 -3.73 5.92 10.99
N ALA A 166 -2.70 5.08 10.84
CA ALA A 166 -1.36 5.52 10.46
C ALA A 166 -1.38 6.27 9.13
N LEU A 167 -2.09 5.73 8.14
CA LEU A 167 -2.17 6.29 6.79
C LEU A 167 -3.00 7.58 6.78
N ALA A 168 -4.21 7.59 7.36
CA ALA A 168 -5.04 8.80 7.43
C ALA A 168 -4.40 9.90 8.30
N GLY A 169 -3.80 9.54 9.44
CA GLY A 169 -3.14 10.49 10.32
C GLY A 169 -1.92 11.14 9.68
N LEU A 170 -1.08 10.38 8.98
CA LEU A 170 0.04 10.95 8.21
C LEU A 170 -0.46 11.82 7.05
N ALA A 171 -1.50 11.39 6.34
CA ALA A 171 -2.12 12.20 5.28
C ALA A 171 -2.69 13.52 5.84
N GLY A 172 -3.34 13.47 7.00
CA GLY A 172 -3.88 14.64 7.69
C GLY A 172 -2.77 15.58 8.14
N ALA A 173 -1.68 15.05 8.68
CA ALA A 173 -0.51 15.82 9.06
C ALA A 173 0.13 16.53 7.86
N LEU A 174 0.36 15.79 6.75
CA LEU A 174 0.84 16.39 5.50
C LEU A 174 -0.07 17.51 5.00
N ALA A 175 -1.38 17.30 5.08
CA ALA A 175 -2.36 18.30 4.65
C ALA A 175 -2.33 19.58 5.49
N ARG A 176 -2.16 19.45 6.81
CA ARG A 176 -2.02 20.60 7.71
C ARG A 176 -0.70 21.34 7.50
N TRP A 177 0.37 20.60 7.22
CA TRP A 177 1.69 21.18 7.05
C TRP A 177 1.85 21.90 5.73
N ALA A 178 1.27 21.36 4.66
CA ALA A 178 1.45 21.88 3.31
C ALA A 178 0.72 23.24 3.13
N ALA A 179 1.47 24.28 2.73
CA ALA A 179 0.93 25.62 2.47
C ALA A 179 0.28 25.72 1.07
N ILE A 180 -0.49 24.70 0.68
CA ILE A 180 -1.02 24.58 -0.68
C ILE A 180 -2.31 25.37 -0.82
N ARG A 181 -2.46 26.08 -1.94
CA ARG A 181 -3.64 26.90 -2.25
C ARG A 181 -4.94 26.09 -2.38
N VAL A 182 -4.81 24.81 -2.73
CA VAL A 182 -5.90 23.85 -2.91
C VAL A 182 -5.85 22.81 -1.79
N PRO A 183 -6.96 22.56 -1.09
CA PRO A 183 -7.02 21.50 -0.08
C PRO A 183 -6.62 20.15 -0.70
N PRO A 184 -5.73 19.38 -0.06
CA PRO A 184 -5.32 18.08 -0.58
C PRO A 184 -6.52 17.13 -0.61
N THR A 185 -6.60 16.35 -1.68
CA THR A 185 -7.58 15.27 -1.82
C THR A 185 -6.89 13.95 -1.50
N MET A 186 -7.59 13.08 -0.78
CA MET A 186 -7.12 11.74 -0.44
C MET A 186 -7.85 10.70 -1.28
N ASP A 187 -7.15 10.14 -2.25
CA ASP A 187 -7.59 9.03 -3.07
C ASP A 187 -7.34 7.72 -2.33
N TRP A 188 -8.40 6.95 -2.10
CA TRP A 188 -8.33 5.64 -1.48
C TRP A 188 -8.66 4.55 -2.48
N ASP A 189 -7.73 3.62 -2.65
CA ASP A 189 -8.02 2.36 -3.32
C ASP A 189 -8.43 1.31 -2.28
N ILE A 190 -9.68 0.84 -2.42
CA ILE A 190 -10.18 -0.28 -1.63
C ILE A 190 -10.39 -1.46 -2.59
N PRO A 191 -9.51 -2.47 -2.53
CA PRO A 191 -9.31 -3.36 -3.66
C PRO A 191 -10.32 -4.51 -3.68
N HIS A 192 -11.62 -4.24 -3.53
CA HIS A 192 -12.63 -5.29 -3.53
C HIS A 192 -12.65 -6.09 -4.84
N LEU A 193 -12.49 -5.43 -6.00
CA LEU A 193 -12.39 -6.11 -7.29
C LEU A 193 -11.09 -6.92 -7.43
N HIS A 194 -10.03 -6.58 -6.69
CA HIS A 194 -8.82 -7.41 -6.62
C HIS A 194 -9.15 -8.76 -5.99
N TYR A 195 -9.81 -8.75 -4.83
CA TYR A 195 -10.20 -9.98 -4.13
C TYR A 195 -11.08 -10.88 -4.99
N LEU A 196 -11.96 -10.29 -5.79
CA LEU A 196 -12.76 -11.04 -6.75
C LEU A 196 -11.93 -11.58 -7.92
N ALA A 197 -11.15 -10.73 -8.59
CA ALA A 197 -10.35 -11.12 -9.75
C ALA A 197 -9.26 -12.16 -9.44
N ALA A 198 -8.74 -12.18 -8.21
CA ALA A 198 -7.72 -13.14 -7.78
C ALA A 198 -8.21 -14.59 -7.69
N LEU A 199 -9.53 -14.81 -7.62
CA LEU A 199 -10.14 -16.14 -7.59
C LEU A 199 -10.78 -16.51 -8.95
N LEU A 200 -10.29 -15.92 -10.03
CA LEU A 200 -10.59 -16.30 -11.40
C LEU A 200 -9.43 -17.10 -11.99
N ASP A 201 -9.76 -18.13 -12.78
CA ASP A 201 -8.76 -18.87 -13.54
C ASP A 201 -8.25 -18.07 -14.76
N GLU A 202 -7.33 -18.67 -15.52
CA GLU A 202 -6.75 -18.08 -16.73
C GLU A 202 -7.78 -17.71 -17.82
N ARG A 203 -9.02 -18.20 -17.71
CA ARG A 203 -10.15 -17.93 -18.63
C ARG A 203 -11.22 -17.05 -17.99
N GLY A 204 -10.99 -16.48 -16.81
CA GLY A 204 -11.97 -15.64 -16.14
C GLY A 204 -13.14 -16.42 -15.53
N THR A 205 -12.99 -17.74 -15.38
CA THR A 205 -13.99 -18.58 -14.71
C THR A 205 -13.74 -18.55 -13.20
N PRO A 206 -14.78 -18.36 -12.36
CA PRO A 206 -14.64 -18.50 -10.93
C PRO A 206 -14.02 -19.85 -10.55
N MET A 207 -12.99 -19.82 -9.71
CA MET A 207 -12.29 -21.02 -9.25
C MET A 207 -13.04 -21.74 -8.11
N LEU A 208 -13.93 -21.01 -7.44
CA LEU A 208 -14.81 -21.52 -6.38
C LEU A 208 -16.06 -22.17 -6.98
N ALA A 209 -16.63 -23.15 -6.26
CA ALA A 209 -17.96 -23.67 -6.56
C ALA A 209 -19.01 -22.54 -6.51
N PRO A 210 -20.11 -22.61 -7.31
CA PRO A 210 -21.05 -21.50 -7.44
C PRO A 210 -21.58 -20.95 -6.12
N GLU A 211 -21.95 -21.80 -5.17
CA GLU A 211 -22.47 -21.39 -3.86
C GLU A 211 -21.41 -20.64 -3.05
N LEU A 212 -20.16 -21.12 -3.08
CA LEU A 212 -19.03 -20.47 -2.41
C LEU A 212 -18.63 -19.17 -3.11
N TRP A 213 -18.78 -19.08 -4.43
CA TRP A 213 -18.49 -17.88 -5.19
C TRP A 213 -19.45 -16.74 -4.83
N HIS A 214 -20.75 -17.01 -4.74
CA HIS A 214 -21.74 -16.02 -4.29
C HIS A 214 -21.45 -15.59 -2.85
N TYR A 215 -21.16 -16.56 -1.97
CA TYR A 215 -20.81 -16.24 -0.58
C TYR A 215 -19.52 -15.42 -0.47
N TRP A 216 -18.52 -15.70 -1.31
CA TRP A 216 -17.29 -14.91 -1.41
C TRP A 216 -17.59 -13.46 -1.81
N GLN A 217 -18.41 -13.25 -2.84
CA GLN A 217 -18.80 -11.92 -3.29
C GLN A 217 -19.49 -11.11 -2.19
N ASP A 218 -20.38 -11.76 -1.43
CA ASP A 218 -21.06 -11.14 -0.30
C ASP A 218 -20.08 -10.77 0.82
N LEU A 219 -19.15 -11.65 1.18
CA LEU A 219 -18.11 -11.37 2.16
C LEU A 219 -17.23 -10.18 1.75
N VAL A 220 -16.75 -10.17 0.50
CA VAL A 220 -15.95 -9.06 -0.06
C VAL A 220 -16.72 -7.75 -0.01
N ARG A 221 -17.99 -7.75 -0.44
CA ARG A 221 -18.84 -6.56 -0.44
C ARG A 221 -19.09 -6.02 0.97
N GLN A 222 -19.43 -6.90 1.91
CA GLN A 222 -19.67 -6.51 3.31
C GLN A 222 -18.41 -5.94 3.94
N ARG A 223 -17.26 -6.62 3.78
CA ARG A 223 -15.99 -6.15 4.32
C ARG A 223 -15.55 -4.83 3.69
N ASN A 224 -15.72 -4.67 2.38
CA ASN A 224 -15.45 -3.41 1.68
C ASN A 224 -16.25 -2.26 2.26
N ALA A 225 -17.55 -2.44 2.55
CA ALA A 225 -18.37 -1.40 3.14
C ALA A 225 -17.86 -0.99 4.54
N GLN A 226 -17.50 -1.97 5.38
CA GLN A 226 -16.95 -1.71 6.72
C GLN A 226 -15.62 -0.96 6.68
N VAL A 227 -14.71 -1.40 5.81
CA VAL A 227 -13.38 -0.79 5.65
C VAL A 227 -13.49 0.61 5.06
N HIS A 228 -14.37 0.80 4.07
CA HIS A 228 -14.65 2.11 3.49
C HIS A 228 -15.19 3.09 4.53
N GLU A 229 -16.17 2.68 5.34
CA GLU A 229 -16.71 3.52 6.41
C GLU A 229 -15.63 3.93 7.42
N LEU A 230 -14.77 2.99 7.82
CA LEU A 230 -13.65 3.25 8.71
C LEU A 230 -12.71 4.32 8.14
N VAL A 231 -12.32 4.17 6.87
CA VAL A 231 -11.39 5.07 6.19
C VAL A 231 -11.98 6.48 6.04
N VAL A 232 -13.22 6.58 5.55
CA VAL A 232 -13.91 7.87 5.38
C VAL A 232 -14.03 8.58 6.71
N ARG A 233 -14.45 7.88 7.76
CA ARG A 233 -14.58 8.46 9.11
C ARG A 233 -13.26 9.05 9.60
N ARG A 234 -12.13 8.39 9.35
CA ARG A 234 -10.80 8.85 9.76
C ARG A 234 -10.33 10.04 8.95
N CYS A 235 -10.48 9.98 7.62
CA CYS A 235 -10.14 11.11 6.76
C CYS A 235 -10.90 12.37 7.14
N LEU A 236 -12.21 12.25 7.40
CA LEU A 236 -13.03 13.38 7.83
C LEU A 236 -12.61 13.92 9.20
N ALA A 237 -12.20 13.06 10.14
CA ALA A 237 -11.65 13.48 11.43
C ALA A 237 -10.34 14.27 11.28
N ASP A 238 -9.55 13.95 10.25
CA ASP A 238 -8.31 14.65 9.88
C ASP A 238 -8.51 15.83 8.92
N GLY A 239 -9.76 16.18 8.58
CA GLY A 239 -10.10 17.29 7.69
C GLY A 239 -9.85 17.03 6.20
N LEU A 240 -9.66 15.76 5.81
CA LEU A 240 -9.43 15.33 4.44
C LEU A 240 -10.73 14.97 3.73
N HIS A 241 -10.82 15.32 2.44
CA HIS A 241 -11.84 14.76 1.55
C HIS A 241 -11.35 13.42 0.99
N ALA A 242 -12.04 12.33 1.32
CA ALA A 242 -11.74 10.99 0.82
C ALA A 242 -12.53 10.69 -0.47
N VAL A 243 -11.84 10.25 -1.50
CA VAL A 243 -12.43 9.79 -2.77
C VAL A 243 -12.05 8.34 -2.99
N VAL A 244 -13.03 7.49 -3.32
CA VAL A 244 -12.75 6.10 -3.68
C VAL A 244 -12.37 6.05 -5.15
N VAL A 245 -11.21 5.47 -5.45
CA VAL A 245 -10.76 5.26 -6.83
C VAL A 245 -11.13 3.85 -7.28
N GLU A 246 -11.82 3.73 -8.41
CA GLU A 246 -12.24 2.43 -8.95
C GLU A 246 -11.32 1.96 -10.09
N GLY A 247 -10.03 1.73 -9.79
CA GLY A 247 -9.02 1.39 -10.82
C GLY A 247 -9.32 0.12 -11.63
N LEU A 248 -10.17 -0.76 -11.09
CA LEU A 248 -10.60 -2.02 -11.69
C LEU A 248 -12.06 -2.03 -12.15
N ALA A 249 -12.81 -0.92 -12.06
CA ALA A 249 -14.23 -0.89 -12.43
C ALA A 249 -14.49 -1.40 -13.86
N GLY A 250 -13.57 -1.12 -14.78
CA GLY A 250 -13.64 -1.59 -16.17
C GLY A 250 -13.62 -3.12 -16.34
N ILE A 251 -13.19 -3.89 -15.35
CA ILE A 251 -13.29 -5.37 -15.36
C ILE A 251 -14.28 -5.90 -14.34
N ALA A 252 -15.16 -5.08 -13.78
CA ALA A 252 -16.02 -5.49 -12.68
C ALA A 252 -16.95 -6.67 -13.03
N ASP A 253 -17.43 -6.77 -14.27
CA ASP A 253 -18.23 -7.92 -14.70
C ASP A 253 -17.40 -9.20 -14.85
N ILE A 254 -16.14 -9.09 -15.26
CA ILE A 254 -15.19 -10.21 -15.27
C ILE A 254 -14.90 -10.64 -13.84
N ALA A 255 -14.55 -9.68 -12.97
CA ALA A 255 -14.30 -9.90 -11.55
C ALA A 255 -15.48 -10.59 -10.86
N ARG A 256 -16.73 -10.28 -11.26
CA ARG A 256 -17.95 -10.92 -10.74
C ARG A 256 -18.27 -12.28 -11.38
N GLY A 257 -17.46 -12.74 -12.33
CA GLY A 257 -17.65 -14.00 -13.05
C GLY A 257 -18.80 -13.97 -14.08
N ARG A 258 -19.22 -12.79 -14.54
CA ARG A 258 -20.33 -12.63 -15.50
C ARG A 258 -19.90 -12.77 -16.96
N LEU A 259 -18.59 -12.71 -17.23
CA LEU A 259 -18.00 -12.80 -18.57
C LEU A 259 -16.97 -13.94 -18.64
N PRO A 260 -17.39 -15.21 -18.49
CA PRO A 260 -16.49 -16.35 -18.57
C PRO A 260 -15.87 -16.48 -19.96
N GLY A 261 -14.64 -16.98 -20.04
CA GLY A 261 -13.86 -17.12 -21.28
C GLY A 261 -12.96 -15.93 -21.60
N THR A 262 -13.06 -14.84 -20.84
CA THR A 262 -12.15 -13.69 -20.97
C THR A 262 -10.80 -14.03 -20.34
N THR A 263 -9.74 -14.05 -21.13
CA THR A 263 -8.37 -14.21 -20.64
C THR A 263 -7.81 -12.89 -20.09
N PRO A 264 -6.80 -12.90 -19.20
CA PRO A 264 -6.18 -11.67 -18.70
C PRO A 264 -5.73 -10.69 -19.80
N GLN A 265 -5.14 -11.22 -20.88
CA GLN A 265 -4.70 -10.39 -22.00
C GLN A 265 -5.89 -9.81 -22.80
N GLN A 266 -7.01 -10.52 -22.91
CA GLN A 266 -8.23 -9.97 -23.52
C GLN A 266 -8.86 -8.91 -22.63
N ALA A 267 -8.87 -9.11 -21.30
CA ALA A 267 -9.33 -8.10 -20.34
C ALA A 267 -8.49 -6.81 -20.42
N LEU A 268 -7.15 -6.93 -20.55
CA LEU A 268 -6.27 -5.78 -20.76
C LEU A 268 -6.59 -5.03 -22.06
N ARG A 269 -6.89 -5.75 -23.16
CA ARG A 269 -7.31 -5.12 -24.42
C ARG A 269 -8.65 -4.40 -24.28
N PHE A 270 -9.63 -5.04 -23.63
CA PHE A 270 -10.92 -4.43 -23.36
C PHE A 270 -10.78 -3.13 -22.57
N LEU A 271 -9.96 -3.12 -21.51
CA LEU A 271 -9.64 -1.92 -20.75
C LEU A 271 -9.05 -0.81 -21.63
N ALA A 272 -8.13 -1.16 -22.54
CA ALA A 272 -7.51 -0.22 -23.47
C ALA A 272 -8.50 0.38 -24.49
N ASP A 273 -9.55 -0.36 -24.84
CA ASP A 273 -10.58 0.12 -25.75
C ASP A 273 -11.46 1.19 -25.09
N VAL A 274 -11.80 1.00 -23.81
CA VAL A 274 -12.76 1.84 -23.10
C VAL A 274 -12.15 2.98 -22.28
N ASP A 275 -10.87 2.88 -21.90
CA ASP A 275 -10.23 3.85 -21.01
C ASP A 275 -8.94 4.45 -21.64
N PRO A 276 -8.83 5.79 -21.75
CA PRO A 276 -7.69 6.44 -22.40
C PRO A 276 -6.35 6.19 -21.71
N VAL A 277 -6.33 6.01 -20.38
CA VAL A 277 -5.10 5.72 -19.64
C VAL A 277 -4.67 4.29 -19.96
N TRP A 278 -5.59 3.34 -19.88
CA TRP A 278 -5.30 1.95 -20.27
C TRP A 278 -4.87 1.84 -21.73
N ARG A 279 -5.43 2.64 -22.63
CA ARG A 279 -5.00 2.71 -24.04
C ARG A 279 -3.53 3.08 -24.20
N ARG A 280 -3.02 3.93 -23.30
CA ARG A 280 -1.62 4.36 -23.30
C ARG A 280 -0.69 3.29 -22.73
N ILE A 281 -1.15 2.53 -21.73
CA ILE A 281 -0.33 1.56 -20.98
C ILE A 281 -0.36 0.15 -21.57
N ALA A 282 -1.53 -0.33 -22.01
CA ALA A 282 -1.70 -1.69 -22.50
C ALA A 282 -0.74 -2.11 -23.64
N PRO A 283 -0.33 -1.23 -24.58
CA PRO A 283 0.62 -1.60 -25.62
C PRO A 283 2.03 -1.96 -25.12
N THR A 284 2.43 -1.49 -23.94
CA THR A 284 3.79 -1.71 -23.39
C THR A 284 3.85 -2.86 -22.39
N GLU A 285 2.71 -3.45 -22.04
CA GLU A 285 2.60 -4.43 -20.96
C GLU A 285 1.97 -5.74 -21.45
N ARG A 286 2.34 -6.84 -20.80
CA ARG A 286 1.77 -8.17 -21.04
C ARG A 286 1.33 -8.75 -19.71
N VAL A 287 0.13 -9.34 -19.70
CA VAL A 287 -0.42 -9.99 -18.52
C VAL A 287 -0.79 -11.44 -18.85
N THR A 288 -0.41 -12.34 -17.97
CA THR A 288 -0.62 -13.80 -18.06
C THR A 288 -1.57 -14.32 -16.99
N SER A 289 -1.81 -13.53 -15.93
CA SER A 289 -2.76 -13.86 -14.86
C SER A 289 -3.60 -12.65 -14.47
N TYR A 290 -4.76 -12.90 -13.84
CA TYR A 290 -5.57 -11.83 -13.26
C TYR A 290 -4.85 -11.11 -12.13
N SER A 291 -3.98 -11.80 -11.37
CA SER A 291 -3.13 -11.18 -10.37
C SER A 291 -2.15 -10.15 -10.96
N GLU A 292 -1.57 -10.44 -12.14
CA GLU A 292 -0.73 -9.46 -12.86
C GLU A 292 -1.55 -8.28 -13.38
N LEU A 293 -2.74 -8.53 -13.92
CA LEU A 293 -3.64 -7.47 -14.37
C LEU A 293 -4.05 -6.54 -13.22
N VAL A 294 -4.32 -7.09 -12.04
CA VAL A 294 -4.65 -6.29 -10.85
C VAL A 294 -3.45 -5.47 -10.39
N ARG A 295 -2.24 -6.04 -10.34
CA ARG A 295 -1.01 -5.27 -10.04
C ARG A 295 -0.83 -4.10 -11.01
N LEU A 296 -1.10 -4.34 -12.29
CA LEU A 296 -1.03 -3.29 -13.31
C LEU A 296 -2.10 -2.21 -13.09
N ALA A 297 -3.28 -2.54 -12.54
CA ALA A 297 -4.30 -1.56 -12.24
C ALA A 297 -3.88 -0.58 -11.13
N TYR A 298 -3.21 -1.05 -10.07
CA TYR A 298 -2.61 -0.16 -9.06
C TYR A 298 -1.58 0.78 -9.68
N VAL A 299 -0.74 0.25 -10.57
CA VAL A 299 0.21 1.07 -11.34
C VAL A 299 -0.54 2.12 -12.15
N VAL A 300 -1.60 1.75 -12.87
CA VAL A 300 -2.42 2.67 -13.65
C VAL A 300 -3.06 3.76 -12.79
N GLN A 301 -3.49 3.47 -11.56
CA GLN A 301 -3.98 4.48 -10.62
C GLN A 301 -2.89 5.50 -10.26
N VAL A 302 -1.69 5.04 -9.91
CA VAL A 302 -0.54 5.91 -9.64
C VAL A 302 -0.21 6.78 -10.85
N LEU A 303 -0.22 6.21 -12.06
CA LEU A 303 0.02 6.96 -13.30
C LEU A 303 -1.08 7.99 -13.57
N ARG A 304 -2.35 7.63 -13.37
CA ARG A 304 -3.48 8.54 -13.56
C ARG A 304 -3.41 9.75 -12.63
N ALA A 305 -3.00 9.54 -11.38
CA ALA A 305 -2.93 10.60 -10.40
C ALA A 305 -1.63 11.44 -10.50
N GLY A 306 -0.53 10.82 -10.95
CA GLY A 306 0.80 11.42 -10.92
C GLY A 306 1.39 11.85 -12.28
N CYS A 307 0.79 11.49 -13.43
CA CYS A 307 1.28 11.91 -14.75
C CYS A 307 0.41 13.05 -15.32
N PRO A 308 0.95 14.28 -15.47
CA PRO A 308 0.22 15.43 -16.02
C PRO A 308 -0.44 15.16 -17.37
N GLU A 309 0.18 14.33 -18.21
CA GLU A 309 -0.31 13.98 -19.55
C GLU A 309 -1.60 13.16 -19.51
N LEU A 310 -1.91 12.50 -18.38
CA LEU A 310 -3.08 11.65 -18.22
C LEU A 310 -4.27 12.39 -17.57
N HIS A 311 -4.00 13.39 -16.71
CA HIS A 311 -5.04 14.15 -16.02
C HIS A 311 -5.15 15.62 -16.45
N GLY A 312 -4.24 16.10 -17.30
CA GLY A 312 -4.28 17.44 -17.91
C GLY A 312 -3.99 18.60 -16.95
N ARG A 313 -3.41 18.35 -15.76
CA ARG A 313 -3.06 19.40 -14.79
C ARG A 313 -1.55 19.46 -14.59
N SER A 314 -0.92 20.59 -14.88
CA SER A 314 0.48 20.84 -14.49
C SER A 314 0.58 21.14 -12.99
N GLY A 315 1.75 20.94 -12.39
CA GLY A 315 2.01 21.33 -10.99
C GLY A 315 1.37 20.42 -9.92
N ARG A 316 0.76 19.30 -10.32
CA ARG A 316 0.25 18.29 -9.38
C ARG A 316 1.39 17.37 -8.91
N LEU A 317 1.47 17.12 -7.61
CA LEU A 317 2.35 16.13 -7.00
C LEU A 317 1.50 15.01 -6.36
N LEU A 318 1.76 13.76 -6.77
CA LEU A 318 1.21 12.58 -6.10
C LEU A 318 2.10 12.16 -4.93
N ILE A 319 1.50 11.97 -3.75
CA ILE A 319 2.17 11.34 -2.60
C ILE A 319 1.45 10.04 -2.27
N CYS A 320 2.08 8.90 -2.55
CA CYS A 320 1.62 7.58 -2.13
C CYS A 320 1.94 7.41 -0.64
N VAL A 321 0.92 7.48 0.20
CA VAL A 321 1.00 7.19 1.64
C VAL A 321 0.53 5.75 1.83
N GLU A 322 1.45 4.81 1.92
CA GLU A 322 1.15 3.37 1.83
C GLU A 322 1.99 2.55 2.81
N ASP A 323 1.68 1.26 2.92
CA ASP A 323 2.53 0.32 3.65
C ASP A 323 3.94 0.23 3.01
N PRO A 324 5.04 0.17 3.78
CA PRO A 324 6.38 0.00 3.23
C PRO A 324 6.56 -1.20 2.29
N ALA A 325 5.77 -2.27 2.44
CA ALA A 325 5.78 -3.42 1.55
C ALA A 325 5.24 -3.10 0.15
N GLU A 326 4.42 -2.04 0.03
CA GLU A 326 3.81 -1.59 -1.23
C GLU A 326 4.72 -0.63 -2.02
N SER A 327 5.91 -0.30 -1.50
CA SER A 327 6.85 0.60 -2.17
C SER A 327 7.27 0.15 -3.58
N ARG A 328 7.08 -1.14 -3.91
CA ARG A 328 7.31 -1.68 -5.25
C ARG A 328 6.31 -1.14 -6.28
N ILE A 329 5.07 -0.83 -5.89
CA ILE A 329 4.04 -0.30 -6.81
C ILE A 329 4.55 0.99 -7.45
N LEU A 330 5.04 1.95 -6.66
CA LEU A 330 5.61 3.19 -7.17
C LEU A 330 6.84 2.96 -8.06
N SER A 331 7.68 1.98 -7.73
CA SER A 331 8.84 1.62 -8.56
C SER A 331 8.42 1.05 -9.92
N THR A 332 7.42 0.17 -9.93
CA THR A 332 6.85 -0.40 -11.15
C THR A 332 6.17 0.68 -11.97
N ALA A 333 5.41 1.58 -11.32
CA ALA A 333 4.77 2.70 -12.00
C ALA A 333 5.77 3.59 -12.72
N ARG A 334 6.95 3.87 -12.14
CA ARG A 334 8.02 4.58 -12.86
C ARG A 334 8.50 3.84 -14.10
N THR A 335 8.75 2.54 -13.97
CA THR A 335 9.22 1.72 -15.09
C THR A 335 8.19 1.70 -16.22
N VAL A 336 6.91 1.59 -15.88
CA VAL A 336 5.81 1.62 -16.85
C VAL A 336 5.65 3.02 -17.46
N ALA A 337 5.77 4.09 -16.66
CA ALA A 337 5.73 5.47 -17.15
C ALA A 337 6.84 5.72 -18.18
N GLU A 338 8.08 5.31 -17.88
CA GLU A 338 9.23 5.45 -18.77
C GLU A 338 9.00 4.73 -20.11
N ARG A 339 8.49 3.49 -20.08
CA ARG A 339 8.14 2.73 -21.30
C ARG A 339 7.01 3.38 -22.10
N ALA A 340 6.02 3.96 -21.42
CA ALA A 340 4.89 4.65 -22.03
C ALA A 340 5.20 6.11 -22.44
N GLY A 341 6.42 6.59 -22.18
CA GLY A 341 6.84 7.96 -22.45
C GLY A 341 6.03 8.99 -21.66
N LEU A 342 5.73 8.70 -20.38
CA LEU A 342 5.02 9.56 -19.45
C LEU A 342 5.96 10.07 -18.36
N ASP A 343 5.69 11.27 -17.84
CA ASP A 343 6.46 11.86 -16.75
C ASP A 343 5.74 11.73 -15.40
N LEU A 344 6.12 10.73 -14.60
CA LEU A 344 5.49 10.46 -13.31
C LEU A 344 6.02 11.37 -12.20
N GLN A 345 5.17 12.29 -11.73
CA GLN A 345 5.40 13.19 -10.61
C GLN A 345 4.86 12.60 -9.31
N ALA A 346 5.57 11.61 -8.76
CA ALA A 346 5.12 10.89 -7.56
C ALA A 346 6.24 10.58 -6.55
N VAL A 347 5.90 10.67 -5.27
CA VAL A 347 6.73 10.31 -4.11
C VAL A 347 6.01 9.26 -3.27
N GLY A 348 6.76 8.32 -2.70
CA GLY A 348 6.22 7.40 -1.71
C GLY A 348 6.63 7.84 -0.31
N LEU A 349 5.69 7.86 0.62
CA LEU A 349 5.92 8.18 2.03
C LEU A 349 5.30 7.07 2.89
N TYR A 350 6.15 6.24 3.50
CA TYR A 350 5.72 5.01 4.16
C TYR A 350 5.89 5.12 5.68
N PRO A 351 4.80 5.17 6.46
CA PRO A 351 4.88 5.26 7.91
C PRO A 351 5.32 3.93 8.55
N LEU A 352 6.14 4.01 9.59
CA LEU A 352 6.56 2.87 10.42
C LEU A 352 5.37 2.19 11.10
N GLY A 353 4.31 2.95 11.40
CA GLY A 353 3.11 2.48 12.10
C GLY A 353 2.37 1.33 11.43
N THR A 354 2.60 1.08 10.14
CA THR A 354 1.97 -0.02 9.40
C THR A 354 2.79 -1.32 9.45
N LEU A 355 4.03 -1.29 9.96
CA LEU A 355 4.94 -2.45 10.04
C LEU A 355 4.68 -3.37 11.25
N LEU A 356 3.58 -3.18 11.98
CA LEU A 356 3.20 -4.01 13.12
C LEU A 356 2.98 -5.49 12.73
N PRO A 357 3.14 -6.45 13.66
CA PRO A 357 3.33 -7.88 13.36
C PRO A 357 2.12 -8.62 12.73
N SER A 358 1.07 -7.92 12.34
CA SER A 358 0.11 -8.41 11.37
C SER A 358 0.59 -8.02 9.99
N THR A 359 1.40 -8.88 9.37
CA THR A 359 1.71 -8.79 7.93
C THR A 359 0.41 -8.48 7.18
N GLY A 360 0.37 -7.43 6.37
CA GLY A 360 -0.79 -7.14 5.55
C GLY A 360 -1.12 -8.34 4.67
N GLY A 361 -2.38 -8.75 4.70
CA GLY A 361 -2.96 -9.81 3.88
C GLY A 361 -3.36 -9.29 2.51
N SER A 362 -2.44 -8.60 1.83
CA SER A 362 -2.59 -8.36 0.40
C SER A 362 -2.48 -9.72 -0.28
N LEU A 363 -3.43 -10.07 -1.15
CA LEU A 363 -3.28 -11.07 -2.21
C LEU A 363 -2.11 -10.61 -3.10
N HIS A 364 -0.90 -10.79 -2.57
CA HIS A 364 0.37 -10.23 -3.00
C HIS A 364 0.33 -9.22 -4.17
N ALA A 365 0.11 -7.94 -3.87
CA ALA A 365 0.55 -6.87 -4.78
C ALA A 365 2.08 -6.92 -4.97
N CYS A 366 2.82 -7.42 -3.98
CA CYS A 366 4.29 -7.33 -3.92
C CYS A 366 5.05 -8.63 -3.59
N GLY A 367 4.40 -9.79 -3.49
CA GLY A 367 5.07 -11.08 -3.25
C GLY A 367 5.73 -11.65 -4.52
N GLU A 368 6.93 -12.23 -4.37
CA GLU A 368 7.55 -13.07 -5.40
C GLU A 368 6.75 -14.37 -5.55
N PRO A 369 6.61 -14.91 -6.78
CA PRO A 369 6.32 -16.33 -6.92
C PRO A 369 7.51 -17.07 -6.31
N ARG A 370 7.25 -17.99 -5.38
CA ARG A 370 8.27 -18.95 -4.93
C ARG A 370 8.65 -19.88 -6.06
#